data_AF-A0A7X8NVY2-F1
#
_entry.id   AF-A0A7X8NVY2-F1
#
_cell.length_a   1.000
_cell.length_b   1.000
_cell.length_c   1.000
_cell.angle_alpha   90.00
_cell.angle_beta   90.00
_cell.angle_gamma   90.00
#
_symmetry.space_group_name_H-M   'P 1'
#
loop_
_entity.id
_entity.type
_entity.pdbx_description
1 polymer ?
#
loop_
_entity_poly.entity_id
_entity_poly.type
_entity_poly.pdbx_seq_one_letter_code
_entity_poly.pdbx_strand_id
1 'polypeptide(L)'
;HVAFEMDDLDAVMRGIGWMRDNGFAPAWGPGRHGPGDNVYAYYIAPFGPVIEYSTAVEKVPADYRTGEPDDWTWPESRIDQWGISDKDFAGLRVAEERFRCRRDWQPEPL
;
A
#
# COMPACT_ATOMS: atom_id res chain seq x y z
N HIS A 1 5.86 0.00 5.51
CA HIS A 1 6.33 -0.33 4.14
C HIS A 1 7.03 0.88 3.53
N VAL A 2 7.62 0.74 2.34
CA VAL A 2 8.09 1.84 1.49
C VAL A 2 7.32 1.78 0.17
N ALA A 3 6.73 2.90 -0.25
CA ALA A 3 5.97 2.98 -1.49
C ALA A 3 6.78 3.67 -2.60
N PHE A 4 6.69 3.12 -3.80
CA PHE A 4 7.25 3.70 -5.02
C PHE A 4 6.10 4.10 -5.95
N GLU A 5 6.09 5.37 -6.33
CA GLU A 5 5.15 5.91 -7.31
C GLU A 5 5.49 5.36 -8.70
N MET A 6 4.47 4.82 -9.36
CA MET A 6 4.47 4.31 -10.72
C MET A 6 3.77 5.34 -11.63
N ASP A 7 4.05 5.29 -12.93
CA ASP A 7 3.54 6.31 -13.86
C ASP A 7 2.00 6.33 -13.96
N ASP A 8 1.38 5.15 -14.01
CA ASP A 8 -0.06 4.99 -14.15
C ASP A 8 -0.54 3.61 -13.67
N LEU A 9 -1.87 3.37 -13.72
CA LEU A 9 -2.48 2.09 -13.38
C LEU A 9 -1.89 0.95 -14.21
N ASP A 10 -1.67 1.14 -15.51
CA ASP A 10 -1.11 0.09 -16.36
C ASP A 10 0.34 -0.23 -15.97
N ALA A 11 1.11 0.74 -15.48
CA ALA A 11 2.46 0.54 -14.95
C ALA A 11 2.44 -0.30 -13.67
N VAL A 12 1.47 -0.10 -12.79
CA VAL A 12 1.24 -0.99 -11.63
C VAL A 12 0.91 -2.40 -12.12
N MET A 13 -0.03 -2.55 -13.06
CA MET A 13 -0.45 -3.87 -13.55
C MET A 13 0.66 -4.61 -14.31
N ARG A 14 1.45 -3.90 -15.13
CA ARG A 14 2.65 -4.44 -15.79
C ARG A 14 3.72 -4.82 -14.77
N GLY A 15 3.94 -3.98 -13.74
CA GLY A 15 4.84 -4.28 -12.63
C GLY A 15 4.45 -5.56 -11.90
N ILE A 16 3.15 -5.77 -11.67
CA ILE A 16 2.64 -7.03 -11.10
C ILE A 16 2.94 -8.23 -12.01
N GLY A 17 2.69 -8.10 -13.31
CA GLY A 17 3.02 -9.13 -14.29
C GLY A 17 4.50 -9.51 -14.23
N TRP A 18 5.39 -8.51 -14.28
CA TRP A 18 6.84 -8.72 -14.24
C TRP A 18 7.30 -9.38 -12.93
N MET A 19 6.75 -8.97 -11.79
CA MET A 19 7.05 -9.59 -10.50
C MET A 19 6.58 -11.06 -10.46
N ARG A 20 5.40 -11.36 -10.99
CA ARG A 20 4.88 -12.74 -11.10
C ARG A 20 5.75 -13.62 -11.98
N ASP A 21 6.20 -13.12 -13.13
CA ASP A 21 7.12 -13.83 -14.03
C ASP A 21 8.45 -14.19 -13.34
N ASN A 22 8.82 -13.45 -12.30
CA ASN A 22 10.01 -13.68 -11.46
C ASN A 22 9.70 -14.38 -10.13
N GLY A 23 8.51 -14.96 -9.97
CA GLY A 23 8.14 -15.75 -8.79
C GLY A 23 7.69 -14.94 -7.57
N PHE A 24 7.37 -13.65 -7.74
CA PHE A 24 6.88 -12.78 -6.68
C PHE A 24 5.40 -12.46 -6.87
N ALA A 25 4.55 -13.10 -6.06
CA ALA A 25 3.14 -12.73 -5.96
C ALA A 25 2.97 -11.52 -5.01
N PRO A 26 2.00 -10.62 -5.27
CA PRO A 26 1.61 -9.61 -4.29
C PRO A 26 1.18 -10.26 -2.97
N ALA A 27 1.68 -9.73 -1.87
CA ALA A 27 1.22 -10.07 -0.52
C ALA A 27 -0.09 -9.35 -0.16
N TRP A 28 -0.38 -8.23 -0.83
CA TRP A 28 -1.68 -7.56 -0.76
C TRP A 28 -1.95 -6.81 -2.07
N GLY A 29 -3.11 -7.04 -2.69
CA GLY A 29 -3.48 -6.39 -3.95
C GLY A 29 -3.39 -7.29 -5.20
N PRO A 30 -3.63 -6.74 -6.40
CA PRO A 30 -3.89 -5.32 -6.66
C PRO A 30 -5.20 -4.83 -6.01
N GLY A 31 -5.23 -3.55 -5.64
CA GLY A 31 -6.41 -2.91 -5.08
C GLY A 31 -6.38 -1.40 -5.21
N ARG A 32 -7.42 -0.75 -4.70
CA ARG A 32 -7.58 0.71 -4.67
C ARG A 32 -7.84 1.14 -3.23
N HIS A 33 -6.95 1.94 -2.66
CA HIS A 33 -7.11 2.44 -1.29
C HIS A 33 -8.32 3.35 -1.19
N GLY A 34 -8.97 3.38 -0.02
CA GLY A 34 -9.92 4.44 0.31
C GLY A 34 -9.18 5.77 0.50
N PRO A 35 -8.46 5.94 1.64
CA PRO A 35 -7.63 7.12 1.88
C PRO A 35 -6.53 7.27 0.81
N GLY A 36 -6.45 8.45 0.21
CA GLY A 36 -5.47 8.77 -0.84
C GLY A 36 -5.84 8.26 -2.23
N ASP A 37 -6.90 7.45 -2.37
CA ASP A 37 -7.49 6.98 -3.63
C ASP A 37 -6.47 6.39 -4.64
N ASN A 38 -5.32 5.93 -4.16
CA ASN A 38 -4.27 5.37 -4.99
C ASN A 38 -4.51 3.88 -5.25
N VAL A 39 -4.06 3.43 -6.42
CA VAL A 39 -3.94 2.00 -6.71
C VAL A 39 -2.71 1.47 -5.99
N TYR A 40 -2.75 0.22 -5.55
CA TYR A 40 -1.64 -0.41 -4.86
C TYR A 40 -1.41 -1.86 -5.26
N ALA A 41 -0.18 -2.32 -5.09
CA ALA A 41 0.19 -3.71 -4.93
C ALA A 41 1.40 -3.81 -3.99
N TYR A 42 1.27 -4.60 -2.93
CA TYR A 42 2.30 -4.79 -1.91
C TYR A 42 3.05 -6.11 -2.10
N TYR A 43 4.36 -6.07 -1.81
CA TYR A 43 5.26 -7.20 -1.88
C TYR A 43 6.09 -7.29 -0.60
N ILE A 44 6.36 -8.51 -0.14
CA ILE A 44 7.37 -8.75 0.88
C ILE A 44 8.69 -9.00 0.15
N ALA A 45 9.64 -8.08 0.26
CA ALA A 45 10.94 -8.24 -0.37
C ALA A 45 11.72 -9.41 0.28
N PRO A 46 12.60 -10.11 -0.45
CA PRO A 46 13.38 -11.23 0.09
C PRO A 46 14.21 -10.89 1.33
N PHE A 47 14.69 -9.65 1.39
CA PHE A 47 15.47 -9.16 2.52
C PHE A 47 14.60 -8.65 3.67
N GLY A 48 13.27 -8.59 3.49
CA GLY A 48 12.25 -8.44 4.53
C GLY A 48 11.34 -7.22 4.52
N PRO A 49 11.68 -6.03 3.97
CA PRO A 49 10.75 -4.90 4.00
C PRO A 49 9.55 -5.14 3.08
N VAL A 50 8.42 -4.55 3.47
CA VAL A 50 7.24 -4.47 2.60
C VAL A 50 7.41 -3.30 1.64
N ILE A 51 7.27 -3.57 0.35
CA ILE A 51 7.37 -2.61 -0.76
C ILE A 51 5.99 -2.46 -1.41
N GLU A 52 5.61 -1.24 -1.77
CA GLU A 52 4.37 -0.96 -2.49
C GLU A 52 4.69 -0.36 -3.86
N TYR A 53 4.06 -0.90 -4.91
CA TYR A 53 3.86 -0.19 -6.16
C TYR A 53 2.55 0.56 -6.09
N SER A 54 2.60 1.87 -6.26
CA SER A 54 1.42 2.71 -6.14
C SER A 54 1.37 3.77 -7.22
N THR A 55 0.18 4.24 -7.58
CA THR A 55 0.02 5.35 -8.53
C THR A 55 -1.23 6.14 -8.21
N ALA A 56 -1.22 7.40 -8.66
CA ALA A 56 -2.37 8.31 -8.60
C ALA A 56 -2.85 8.55 -7.16
N VAL A 57 -1.91 8.78 -6.23
CA VAL A 57 -2.25 9.34 -4.91
C VAL A 57 -2.90 10.69 -5.11
N GLU A 58 -4.07 10.87 -4.50
CA GLU A 58 -4.85 12.08 -4.57
C GLU A 58 -4.04 13.28 -4.09
N LYS A 59 -3.95 14.29 -4.95
CA LYS A 59 -3.34 15.58 -4.62
C LYS A 59 -4.43 16.51 -4.14
N VAL A 60 -4.38 16.84 -2.86
CA VAL A 60 -5.39 17.70 -2.22
C VAL A 60 -4.84 19.11 -1.99
N PRO A 61 -5.69 20.15 -2.06
CA PRO A 61 -5.28 21.51 -1.73
C PRO A 61 -5.02 21.67 -0.22
N ALA A 62 -4.39 22.79 0.17
CA ALA A 62 -4.01 23.04 1.56
C ALA A 62 -5.21 23.20 2.52
N ASP A 63 -6.39 23.56 1.99
CA ASP A 63 -7.65 23.70 2.73
C ASP A 63 -8.51 22.43 2.68
N TYR A 64 -7.96 21.31 2.19
CA TYR A 64 -8.65 20.04 2.17
C TYR A 64 -9.00 19.58 3.58
N ARG A 65 -10.25 19.20 3.77
CA ARG A 65 -10.72 18.60 5.02
C ARG A 65 -10.37 17.12 5.01
N THR A 66 -9.44 16.72 5.88
CA THR A 66 -9.09 15.31 6.11
C THR A 66 -10.33 14.52 6.52
N GLY A 67 -10.51 13.35 5.92
CA GLY A 67 -11.55 12.40 6.30
C GLY A 67 -11.23 11.66 7.60
N GLU A 68 -12.25 11.08 8.21
CA GLU A 68 -12.19 10.26 9.41
C GLU A 68 -12.23 8.76 9.04
N PRO A 69 -11.88 7.84 9.95
CA PRO A 69 -11.98 6.41 9.70
C PRO A 69 -13.38 5.95 9.23
N ASP A 70 -14.44 6.58 9.73
CA ASP A 70 -15.83 6.24 9.39
C ASP A 70 -16.21 6.60 7.94
N ASP A 71 -15.42 7.45 7.26
CA ASP A 71 -15.61 7.77 5.85
C ASP A 71 -15.20 6.60 4.93
N TRP A 72 -14.45 5.63 5.46
CA TRP A 72 -13.88 4.50 4.70
C TRP A 72 -14.41 3.16 5.20
N THR A 73 -15.73 2.99 5.10
CA THR A 73 -16.42 1.76 5.52
C THR A 73 -16.75 0.86 4.33
N TRP A 74 -16.51 -0.44 4.50
CA TRP A 74 -16.72 -1.44 3.47
C TRP A 74 -17.61 -2.58 3.98
N PRO A 75 -18.25 -3.37 3.08
CA PRO A 75 -18.86 -4.63 3.47
C PRO A 75 -17.88 -5.54 4.22
N GLU A 76 -18.43 -6.46 5.02
CA GLU A 76 -17.63 -7.41 5.79
C GLU A 76 -16.61 -8.14 4.89
N SER A 77 -15.37 -8.26 5.37
CA SER A 77 -14.21 -8.84 4.67
C SER A 77 -13.63 -8.03 3.50
N ARG A 78 -14.19 -6.87 3.13
CA ARG A 78 -13.58 -5.96 2.15
C ARG A 78 -12.60 -5.01 2.82
N ILE A 79 -11.45 -4.81 2.17
CA ILE A 79 -10.33 -4.02 2.70
C ILE A 79 -9.86 -2.90 1.75
N ASP A 80 -10.55 -2.73 0.63
CA ASP A 80 -10.22 -1.78 -0.45
C ASP A 80 -11.48 -1.38 -1.23
N GLN A 81 -11.42 -0.37 -2.08
CA GLN A 81 -12.59 0.11 -2.83
C GLN A 81 -13.11 -0.93 -3.84
N TRP A 82 -12.18 -1.63 -4.51
CA TRP A 82 -12.52 -2.55 -5.61
C TRP A 82 -13.09 -3.88 -5.12
N GLY A 83 -12.75 -4.32 -3.90
CA GLY A 83 -13.21 -5.57 -3.32
C GLY A 83 -12.63 -6.82 -3.99
N ILE A 84 -11.49 -6.70 -4.66
CA ILE A 84 -10.82 -7.81 -5.36
C ILE A 84 -9.50 -8.24 -4.69
N SER A 85 -8.97 -7.44 -3.76
CA SER A 85 -7.67 -7.72 -3.17
C SER A 85 -7.75 -8.78 -2.08
N ASP A 86 -6.85 -9.76 -2.14
CA ASP A 86 -6.51 -10.62 -1.00
C ASP A 86 -5.31 -10.04 -0.24
N LYS A 87 -5.13 -10.48 1.01
CA LYS A 87 -4.05 -10.03 1.90
C LYS A 87 -3.46 -11.18 2.72
N ASP A 88 -2.14 -11.36 2.62
CA ASP A 88 -1.35 -12.22 3.50
C ASP A 88 -1.07 -11.51 4.83
N PHE A 89 -2.06 -11.57 5.73
CA PHE A 89 -1.95 -10.95 7.06
C PHE A 89 -0.78 -11.50 7.88
N ALA A 90 -0.47 -12.79 7.75
CA ALA A 90 0.57 -13.43 8.56
C ALA A 90 1.97 -13.02 8.09
N GLY A 91 2.23 -13.11 6.78
CA GLY A 91 3.52 -12.74 6.19
C GLY A 91 3.81 -11.25 6.35
N LEU A 92 2.82 -10.39 6.09
CA LEU A 92 2.99 -8.94 6.23
C LEU A 92 3.30 -8.54 7.66
N ARG A 93 2.61 -9.11 8.66
CA ARG A 93 2.90 -8.84 10.07
C ARG A 93 4.35 -9.18 10.44
N VAL A 94 4.84 -10.37 10.04
CA VAL A 94 6.22 -10.79 10.31
C VAL A 94 7.23 -9.85 9.64
N ALA A 95 6.96 -9.45 8.39
CA ALA A 95 7.81 -8.52 7.64
C ALA A 95 7.88 -7.14 8.31
N GLU A 96 6.74 -6.58 8.72
CA GLU A 96 6.65 -5.26 9.35
C GLU A 96 7.26 -5.22 10.76
N GLU A 97 7.13 -6.30 11.54
CA GLU A 97 7.78 -6.43 12.84
C GLU A 97 9.31 -6.46 12.73
N ARG A 98 9.83 -7.11 11.67
CA ARG A 98 11.27 -7.21 11.38
C ARG A 98 11.84 -5.90 10.83
N PHE A 99 11.15 -5.26 9.90
CA PHE A 99 11.55 -4.03 9.23
C PHE A 99 10.77 -2.83 9.76
N ARG A 100 11.09 -2.44 11.00
CA ARG A 100 10.58 -1.21 11.61
C ARG A 100 11.54 -0.05 11.40
N CYS A 101 10.99 1.12 11.04
CA CYS A 101 11.74 2.37 11.09
C CYS A 101 12.14 2.62 12.54
N ARG A 102 13.44 2.67 12.83
CA ARG A 102 13.94 3.05 14.15
C ARG A 102 14.10 4.56 14.16
N ARG A 103 13.29 5.24 14.96
CA ARG A 103 13.47 6.66 15.21
C ARG A 103 14.59 6.84 16.24
N ASP A 104 15.72 7.37 15.81
CA ASP A 104 16.86 7.76 16.64
C ASP A 104 16.86 9.26 16.98
N TRP A 105 15.87 10.01 16.49
CA TRP A 105 15.70 11.44 16.70
C TRP A 105 14.37 11.79 17.41
N GLN A 106 14.30 12.99 17.99
CA GLN A 106 13.09 13.53 18.61
C GLN A 106 12.43 14.54 17.66
N PRO A 107 11.11 14.48 17.41
CA PRO A 107 10.40 15.47 16.62
C PRO A 107 10.57 16.84 17.25
N GLU A 108 10.96 17.83 16.45
CA GLU A 108 10.88 19.21 16.91
C GLU A 108 9.41 19.56 17.14
N PRO A 109 9.10 20.38 18.16
CA PRO A 109 7.76 20.92 18.33
C PRO A 109 7.34 21.63 17.04
N LEU A 110 6.11 21.37 16.60
CA LEU A 110 5.47 22.11 15.51
C LEU A 110 5.35 23.60 15.84
#